data_AF-A0AAW7E892-F1
#
_entry.id   AF-A0AAW7E892-F1
#
_cell.length_a   1.000
_cell.length_b   1.000
_cell.length_c   1.000
_cell.angle_alpha   90.00
_cell.angle_beta   90.00
_cell.angle_gamma   90.00
#
_symmetry.space_group_name_H-M   'P 1'
#
loop_
_entity.id
_entity.type
_entity.pdbx_description
1 polymer ?
#
loop_
_entity_poly.entity_id
_entity_poly.type
_entity_poly.pdbx_seq_one_letter_code
_entity_poly.pdbx_strand_id
1 'polypeptide(L)' 'MKALQYAEDYALQNGLVFEAESFKQVVQSEDTQEGMQAFLEKRKPEFTGR' A
#
# COMPACT_ATOMS: atom_id res chain seq x y z
N MET A 1 -5.93 30.66 13.96
CA MET A 1 -5.17 29.87 12.97
C MET A 1 -4.74 28.47 13.44
N LYS A 2 -4.76 28.12 14.74
CA LYS A 2 -4.35 26.76 15.19
C LYS A 2 -5.30 25.62 14.78
N ALA A 3 -6.60 25.88 14.67
CA ALA A 3 -7.60 24.86 14.36
C ALA A 3 -7.55 24.35 12.90
N LEU A 4 -7.14 25.20 11.95
CA LEU A 4 -6.97 24.81 10.54
C LEU A 4 -5.78 23.87 10.37
N GLN A 5 -4.65 24.20 10.99
CA GLN A 5 -3.44 23.38 10.96
C GLN A 5 -3.67 22.00 11.58
N TYR A 6 -4.39 21.96 12.71
CA TYR A 6 -4.78 20.70 13.36
C TYR A 6 -5.73 19.86 12.50
N ALA A 7 -6.61 20.48 11.72
CA ALA A 7 -7.52 19.78 10.83
C ALA A 7 -6.78 19.17 9.62
N GLU A 8 -5.80 19.89 9.07
CA GLU A 8 -4.93 19.38 7.99
C GLU A 8 -4.05 18.23 8.47
N ASP A 9 -3.40 18.36 9.63
CA ASP A 9 -2.56 17.30 10.20
C ASP A 9 -3.38 16.04 10.53
N TYR A 10 -4.60 16.22 11.07
CA TYR A 10 -5.51 15.11 11.38
C TYR A 10 -6.05 14.44 10.11
N ALA A 11 -6.41 15.22 9.09
CA ALA A 11 -6.85 14.69 7.80
C ALA A 11 -5.72 13.93 7.10
N LEU A 12 -4.49 14.45 7.17
CA LEU A 12 -3.31 13.81 6.61
C LEU A 12 -2.99 12.49 7.31
N GLN A 13 -3.00 12.46 8.65
CA GLN A 13 -2.79 11.21 9.40
C GLN A 13 -3.83 10.16 9.06
N ASN A 14 -5.11 10.53 8.99
CA ASN A 14 -6.17 9.58 8.60
C ASN A 14 -6.03 9.11 7.15
N GLY A 15 -5.62 10.00 6.24
CA GLY A 15 -5.33 9.64 4.86
C GLY A 15 -4.20 8.62 4.76
N LEU A 16 -3.09 8.84 5.48
CA LEU A 16 -1.95 7.92 5.51
C LEU A 16 -2.31 6.57 6.12
N VAL A 17 -3.10 6.55 7.19
CA VAL A 17 -3.59 5.28 7.80
C VAL A 17 -4.48 4.53 6.81
N PHE A 18 -5.41 5.23 6.15
CA PHE A 18 -6.29 4.65 5.15
C PHE A 18 -5.52 4.11 3.92
N GLU A 19 -4.52 4.84 3.44
CA GLU A 19 -3.64 4.39 2.36
C GLU A 19 -2.84 3.15 2.78
N ALA A 20 -2.28 3.15 3.99
CA ALA A 20 -1.54 2.00 4.50
C ALA A 20 -2.41 0.74 4.64
N GLU A 21 -3.65 0.88 5.14
CA GLU A 21 -4.60 -0.22 5.23
C GLU A 21 -5.04 -0.72 3.84
N SER A 22 -5.35 0.20 2.93
CA SER A 22 -5.73 -0.14 1.55
C SER A 22 -4.59 -0.82 0.81
N PHE A 23 -3.36 -0.32 0.98
CA PHE A 23 -2.16 -0.92 0.40
C PHE A 23 -1.92 -2.32 0.97
N LYS A 24 -2.12 -2.52 2.28
CA LYS A 24 -1.99 -3.84 2.93
C LYS A 24 -2.96 -4.87 2.36
N GLN A 25 -4.18 -4.48 1.98
CA GLN A 25 -5.13 -5.38 1.32
C GLN A 25 -4.65 -5.82 -0.06
N VAL A 26 -4.08 -4.89 -0.84
CA VAL A 26 -3.53 -5.19 -2.17
C VAL A 26 -2.24 -6.02 -2.07
N VAL A 27 -1.40 -5.75 -1.08
CA VAL A 27 -0.12 -6.45 -0.85
C VAL A 27 -0.31 -7.92 -0.44
N GLN A 28 -1.49 -8.29 0.06
CA GLN A 28 -1.82 -9.66 0.44
C GLN A 28 -2.24 -10.54 -0.75
N SER A 29 -2.39 -9.97 -1.94
CA SER A 29 -2.68 -10.76 -3.14
C SER A 29 -1.51 -11.70 -3.47
N GLU A 30 -1.83 -12.87 -4.01
CA GLU A 30 -0.84 -13.87 -4.41
C GLU A 30 0.11 -13.26 -5.46
N ASP A 31 -0.43 -12.38 -6.31
CA ASP A 31 0.32 -11.62 -7.31
C ASP A 31 1.40 -10.71 -6.70
N THR A 32 1.18 -10.13 -5.51
CA THR A 32 2.20 -9.27 -4.88
C THR A 32 3.36 -10.09 -4.34
N GLN A 33 3.08 -11.25 -3.75
CA GLN A 33 4.11 -12.18 -3.29
C GLN A 33 4.94 -12.73 -4.46
N GLU A 34 4.27 -13.11 -5.54
CA GLU A 34 4.89 -13.58 -6.77
C GLU A 34 5.77 -12.50 -7.43
N GLY A 35 5.31 -11.25 -7.47
CA GLY A 35 6.10 -10.11 -7.96
C GLY A 35 7.38 -9.88 -7.15
N MET A 36 7.30 -9.95 -5.82
CA MET A 36 8.47 -9.83 -4.94
C MET A 36 9.43 -11.01 -5.11
N GLN A 37 8.91 -12.24 -5.20
CA GLN A 37 9.72 -13.43 -5.35
C GLN A 37 10.42 -13.46 -6.72
N ALA A 38 9.70 -13.16 -7.80
CA ALA A 38 10.26 -13.07 -9.13
C ALA A 38 11.34 -11.98 -9.25
N PHE A 39 11.17 -10.85 -8.54
CA PHE A 39 12.19 -9.80 -8.46
C PHE A 39 13.47 -10.29 -7.78
N LEU A 40 13.36 -11.00 -6.66
CA LEU A 40 14.51 -11.59 -5.95
C LEU A 40 15.21 -12.67 -6.78
N GLU A 41 14.43 -13.51 -7.46
CA GLU A 41 14.91 -14.61 -8.31
C GLU A 41 15.36 -14.15 -9.71
N LYS A 42 15.20 -12.86 -10.04
CA LYS A 42 15.50 -12.25 -11.36
C LYS A 42 14.83 -12.98 -12.52
N ARG A 43 13.63 -13.49 -12.30
CA ARG A 43 12.77 -14.11 -13.32
C ARG A 43 11.59 -13.20 -13.65
N LYS A 44 10.86 -13.52 -14.72
CA LYS A 44 9.60 -12.84 -15.00
C LYS A 44 8.52 -13.32 -14.01
N PRO A 45 7.76 -12.42 -13.38
CA PRO A 45 6.63 -12.79 -12.55
C PRO A 45 5.48 -13.34 -13.40
N GLU A 46 4.77 -14.33 -12.88
CA GLU A 46 3.53 -14.86 -13.47
C GLU A 46 2.32 -14.38 -12.68
N PHE A 47 1.79 -13.21 -13.05
CA PHE A 47 0.57 -12.69 -12.42
C PHE A 47 -0.65 -13.47 -12.90
N THR A 48 -1.43 -14.00 -11.96
CA THR A 48 -2.64 -14.80 -12.24
C THR A 48 -3.93 -14.02 -12.00
N GLY A 49 -3.84 -12.79 -11.47
CA GLY A 49 -4.98 -11.91 -11.23
C GLY A 49 -5.79 -12.31 -10.00
N ARG A 50 -5.14 -12.90 -8.98
CA ARG A 50 -5.74 -13.35 -7.72
C ARG A 50 -5.15 -12.67 -6.50
#